data_AF-A0A7U7CWM5-F1
#
_entry.id   AF-A0A7U7CWM5-F1
#
_cell.length_a   1.000
_cell.length_b   1.000
_cell.length_c   1.000
_cell.angle_alpha   90.00
_cell.angle_beta   90.00
_cell.angle_gamma   90.00
#
_symmetry.space_group_name_H-M   'P 1'
#
loop_
_entity.id
_entity.type
_entity.pdbx_description
1 polymer ?
#
loop_
_entity_poly.entity_id
_entity_poly.type
_entity_poly.pdbx_seq_one_letter_code
_entity_poly.pdbx_strand_id
1 'polypeptide(L)' 'MKKLKKMTRENLKSVKGGQVWYAETSCGVQATTTQDWTAEQANAWVEALEANYCKSASHYGPSNNLA' A
#
# COMPACT_ATOMS: atom_id res chain seq x y z
N MET A 1 -6.05 31.27 -7.02
CA MET A 1 -5.75 30.06 -7.81
C MET A 1 -4.23 29.92 -7.94
N LYS A 2 -3.64 28.79 -7.52
CA LYS A 2 -2.18 28.57 -7.66
C LYS A 2 -1.82 28.59 -9.16
N LYS A 3 -0.83 29.40 -9.55
CA LYS A 3 -0.32 29.46 -10.93
C LYS A 3 0.46 28.17 -11.20
N LEU A 4 -0.20 27.15 -11.72
CA LEU A 4 0.47 25.93 -12.18
C LEU A 4 1.37 26.30 -13.36
N LYS A 5 2.68 26.12 -13.19
CA LYS A 5 3.67 26.39 -14.23
C LYS A 5 3.37 25.43 -15.39
N LYS A 6 3.04 25.95 -16.58
CA LYS A 6 2.86 25.12 -17.79
C LYS A 6 4.19 24.40 -18.05
N MET A 7 4.21 23.09 -17.82
CA MET A 7 5.35 22.27 -18.17
C MET A 7 5.38 22.08 -19.69
N THR A 8 6.57 22.19 -20.28
CA THR A 8 6.79 21.92 -21.69
C THR A 8 6.70 20.41 -21.95
N ARG A 9 6.51 20.04 -23.22
CA ARG A 9 6.41 18.63 -23.64
C ARG A 9 7.68 17.83 -23.31
N GLU A 10 8.82 18.48 -23.21
CA GLU A 10 10.10 17.88 -22.79
C GLU A 10 10.14 17.63 -21.28
N ASN A 11 9.66 18.58 -20.49
CA ASN A 11 9.53 18.39 -19.04
C ASN A 11 8.53 17.26 -18.69
N LEU A 12 7.49 17.07 -19.51
CA LEU A 12 6.55 15.96 -19.34
C LEU A 12 7.21 14.58 -19.58
N LYS A 13 8.27 14.49 -20.39
CA LYS A 13 9.00 13.23 -20.59
C LYS A 13 9.84 12.84 -19.38
N SER A 14 10.31 13.82 -18.60
CA SER A 14 11.03 13.57 -17.34
C SER A 14 10.10 13.29 -16.17
N VAL A 15 8.79 13.58 -16.30
CA VAL A 15 7.79 13.14 -15.32
C VAL A 15 7.58 11.66 -15.53
N LYS A 16 8.40 10.85 -14.86
CA LYS A 16 8.07 9.46 -14.62
C LYS A 16 6.84 9.47 -13.70
N GLY A 17 5.71 8.98 -14.19
CA GLY A 17 4.64 8.56 -13.27
C GLY A 17 5.30 7.55 -12.35
N GLY A 18 5.58 7.95 -11.11
CA GLY A 18 6.46 7.21 -10.21
C GLY A 18 6.05 5.74 -10.12
N GLN A 19 7.00 4.86 -9.83
CA GLN A 19 6.70 3.45 -9.63
C GLN A 19 5.64 3.32 -8.54
N VAL A 20 4.48 2.79 -8.91
CA VAL A 20 3.37 2.56 -7.98
C VAL A 20 3.41 1.10 -7.55
N TRP A 21 3.58 0.89 -6.26
CA TRP A 21 3.43 -0.41 -5.63
C TRP A 21 2.00 -0.53 -5.12
N TYR A 22 1.35 -1.64 -5.48
CA TYR A 22 0.01 -1.98 -5.05
C TYR A 22 0.07 -3.30 -4.29
N ALA A 23 -0.58 -3.34 -3.13
CA ALA A 23 -0.70 -4.52 -2.29
C ALA A 23 -2.16 -4.71 -1.89
N GLU A 24 -2.65 -5.94 -2.02
CA GLU A 24 -3.93 -6.39 -1.48
C GLU A 24 -3.64 -7.53 -0.51
N THR A 25 -4.08 -7.36 0.74
CA THR A 25 -3.88 -8.35 1.80
C THR A 25 -5.01 -9.38 1.82
N SER A 26 -4.78 -10.53 2.46
CA SER A 26 -5.79 -11.61 2.50
C SER A 26 -7.10 -11.23 3.20
N CYS A 27 -7.03 -10.26 4.12
CA CYS A 27 -8.18 -9.71 4.82
C CYS A 27 -8.88 -8.56 4.07
N GLY A 28 -8.48 -8.29 2.83
CA GLY A 28 -9.12 -7.29 1.95
C GLY A 28 -8.64 -5.85 2.17
N VAL A 29 -7.49 -5.64 2.82
CA VAL A 29 -6.89 -4.31 2.94
C VAL A 29 -6.09 -4.02 1.68
N GLN A 30 -6.41 -2.90 1.04
CA GLN A 30 -5.74 -2.42 -0.15
C GLN A 30 -4.85 -1.23 0.21
N ALA A 31 -3.59 -1.29 -0.21
CA ALA A 31 -2.63 -0.22 0.01
C ALA A 31 -1.85 0.09 -1.27
N THR A 32 -1.57 1.36 -1.48
CA THR A 32 -0.76 1.84 -2.61
C THR A 32 0.30 2.81 -2.12
N THR A 33 1.51 2.67 -2.65
CA THR A 33 2.62 3.57 -2.35
C THR A 33 3.39 3.89 -3.62
N THR A 34 3.84 5.14 -3.73
CA THR A 34 4.64 5.63 -4.86
C THR A 34 6.10 5.80 -4.48
N GLN A 35 6.53 5.11 -3.41
CA GLN A 35 7.90 5.20 -2.91
C GLN A 35 8.87 4.53 -3.88
N ASP A 36 10.04 5.15 -4.05
CA ASP A 36 11.12 4.66 -4.90
C ASP A 36 11.85 3.54 -4.16
N TRP A 37 11.24 2.35 -4.21
CA TRP A 37 11.69 1.15 -3.52
C TRP A 37 12.23 0.13 -4.50
N THR A 38 13.11 -0.74 -4.01
CA THR A 38 13.44 -1.98 -4.73
C THR A 38 12.29 -2.98 -4.62
N ALA A 39 12.27 -3.98 -5.48
CA ALA A 39 11.26 -5.06 -5.41
C ALA A 39 11.29 -5.81 -4.07
N GLU A 40 12.46 -5.95 -3.45
CA GLU A 40 12.62 -6.58 -2.15
C GLU A 40 11.96 -5.75 -1.03
N GLN A 41 12.13 -4.43 -1.07
CA GLN A 41 11.49 -3.51 -0.12
C GLN A 41 9.97 -3.50 -0.29
N ALA A 42 9.48 -3.57 -1.52
CA ALA A 42 8.04 -3.66 -1.79
C ALA A 42 7.44 -4.97 -1.24
N ASN A 43 8.14 -6.11 -1.40
CA ASN A 43 7.71 -7.38 -0.83
C ASN A 43 7.66 -7.33 0.70
N ALA A 44 8.71 -6.81 1.35
CA ALA A 44 8.73 -6.65 2.80
C ALA A 44 7.61 -5.72 3.30
N TRP A 45 7.24 -4.70 2.52
CA TRP A 45 6.10 -3.84 2.82
C TRP A 45 4.76 -4.58 2.72
N VAL A 46 4.57 -5.41 1.69
CA VAL A 46 3.35 -6.24 1.55
C VAL A 46 3.21 -7.21 2.73
N GLU A 47 4.30 -7.88 3.12
CA GLU A 47 4.30 -8.78 4.29
C GLU A 47 4.00 -8.02 5.60
N ALA A 48 4.53 -6.81 5.75
CA ALA A 48 4.23 -5.97 6.91
C ALA A 48 2.76 -5.51 6.91
N LEU A 49 2.16 -5.23 5.76
CA LEU A 49 0.73 -4.92 5.66
C LEU A 49 -0.12 -6.12 6.07
N GLU A 50 0.23 -7.31 5.58
CA GLU A 50 -0.44 -8.56 5.94
C GLU A 50 -0.40 -8.77 7.46
N ALA A 51 0.78 -8.71 8.08
CA ALA A 51 0.93 -8.94 9.51
C ALA A 51 0.24 -7.89 10.40
N ASN A 52 0.22 -6.62 9.97
CA ASN A 52 -0.37 -5.54 10.77
C ASN A 52 -1.88 -5.48 10.68
N TYR A 53 -2.42 -5.69 9.47
CA TYR A 53 -3.84 -5.47 9.18
C TYR A 53 -4.63 -6.77 9.16
N CYS A 54 -4.03 -7.89 8.76
CA CYS A 54 -4.64 -9.21 8.83
C CYS A 54 -4.20 -9.92 10.10
N LYS A 55 -4.62 -9.38 11.25
CA LYS A 55 -4.48 -10.11 12.51
C LYS A 55 -5.35 -11.37 12.44
N SER A 56 -4.79 -12.52 12.81
CA SER A 56 -5.57 -13.71 13.15
C SER A 56 -6.66 -13.29 14.12
N ALA A 57 -7.92 -13.66 13.83
CA ALA A 57 -9.07 -13.25 14.63
C ALA A 57 -8.78 -13.42 16.13
N SER A 58 -8.49 -12.32 16.81
CA SER A 58 -8.31 -12.32 18.25
C SER A 58 -9.69 -12.38 18.87
N HIS A 59 -10.35 -13.54 18.80
CA HIS A 59 -11.43 -13.86 19.70
C HIS A 59 -10.83 -14.00 21.10
N TYR A 60 -10.63 -12.86 21.78
CA TYR A 60 -10.35 -12.85 23.21
C TYR A 60 -11.69 -12.65 23.93
N GLY A 61 -12.39 -13.76 24.12
CA GLY A 61 -13.61 -13.86 24.92
C GLY A 61 -13.76 -15.31 25.35
N PRO A 62 -14.22 -15.59 26.59
CA PRO A 62 -14.44 -16.96 27.02
C PRO A 62 -15.40 -17.65 26.06
N SER A 63 -14.98 -18.79 25.51
CA SER A 63 -15.75 -19.67 24.64
C SER A 63 -16.83 -20.42 25.43
N ASN A 64 -17.71 -19.68 26.12
CA ASN A 64 -18.66 -20.27 27.06
C ASN A 64 -20.07 -20.45 26.50
N ASN A 65 -20.35 -20.17 25.21
CA ASN A 65 -21.65 -20.47 24.59
C ASN A 65 -21.53 -20.58 23.05
N LEU A 66 -20.79 -21.58 22.57
CA LEU A 66 -20.99 -22.14 21.23
C LEU A 66 -21.55 -23.56 21.42
N ALA A 67 -22.82 -23.62 21.82
CA ALA A 67 -23.64 -24.83 21.83
C ALA A 67 -25.08 -24.43 21.51
#